data_AF-A0A9X1TDC1-F1
#
_entry.id   AF-A0A9X1TDC1-F1
#
_cell.length_a   1.000
_cell.length_b   1.000
_cell.length_c   1.000
_cell.angle_alpha   90.00
_cell.angle_beta   90.00
_cell.angle_gamma   90.00
#
_symmetry.space_group_name_H-M   'P 1'
#
loop_
_entity.id
_entity.type
_entity.pdbx_description
1 polymer ?
#
loop_
_entity_poly.entity_id
_entity_poly.type
_entity_poly.pdbx_seq_one_letter_code
_entity_poly.pdbx_strand_id
1 'polypeptide(L)'
;MLGLNNKLERLANFYGFYGVFIRPTSPTPPTFQPLSGSRESDLEDLRLQYRYQRDISEQHLLTIKELVSDEETRHSSIETKIGNVITQAGLVFSITAVIAPFFNDTLSSQKLGIKIFVLIIFALAFSAYVTSILFATQIFGINKFVYKKTSVASVIDSGSTSDAIFVKRVKDLIYQHRENQVVNDKKADILIYANRWFVSGFILSGLLTGLITVSLLFVNKPDEKEKENDRIINSLNSRLLIAESRLTQHQFTILSNNDFLSNQQVGKRFDRSMNEIDSIRFELKKLKALIHK
;
A
#
# COMPACT_ATOMS: atom_id res chain seq x y z
N MET A 1 25.13 29.06 17.96
CA MET A 1 23.89 28.32 18.29
C MET A 1 22.65 28.88 17.55
N LEU A 2 22.75 29.23 16.25
CA LEU A 2 21.63 29.80 15.46
C LEU A 2 21.10 28.86 14.36
N GLY A 3 21.61 27.62 14.28
CA GLY A 3 21.27 26.67 13.21
C GLY A 3 20.17 25.64 13.55
N LEU A 4 19.79 25.48 14.82
CA LEU A 4 18.82 24.43 15.21
C LEU A 4 17.35 24.88 15.04
N ASN A 5 17.02 26.14 15.33
CA ASN A 5 15.64 26.64 15.22
C ASN A 5 15.13 26.59 13.78
N ASN A 6 15.98 26.88 12.80
CA ASN A 6 15.60 26.88 11.39
C ASN A 6 15.27 25.48 10.82
N LYS A 7 15.82 24.40 11.42
CA LYS A 7 15.47 23.01 11.03
C LYS A 7 14.15 22.56 11.64
N LEU A 8 13.87 22.95 12.89
CA LEU A 8 12.59 22.68 13.56
C LEU A 8 11.44 23.44 12.90
N GLU A 9 11.69 24.68 12.48
CA GLU A 9 10.71 25.52 11.79
C GLU A 9 10.40 24.99 10.37
N ARG A 10 11.41 24.47 9.65
CA ARG A 10 11.19 23.77 8.36
C ARG A 10 10.46 22.44 8.52
N LEU A 11 10.71 21.69 9.59
CA LEU A 11 9.96 20.47 9.92
C LEU A 11 8.51 20.81 10.30
N ALA A 12 8.27 21.84 11.09
CA ALA A 12 6.92 22.31 11.44
C ALA A 12 6.14 22.83 10.22
N ASN A 13 6.81 23.52 9.29
CA ASN A 13 6.23 23.97 8.02
C ASN A 13 5.95 22.81 7.05
N PHE A 14 6.78 21.75 7.06
CA PHE A 14 6.52 20.54 6.27
C PHE A 14 5.28 19.78 6.77
N TYR A 15 4.91 19.92 8.05
CA TYR A 15 3.75 19.25 8.66
C TYR A 15 2.52 20.16 8.88
N GLY A 16 2.55 21.43 8.47
CA GLY A 16 1.34 22.27 8.38
C GLY A 16 0.80 22.87 9.70
N PHE A 17 1.62 23.02 10.74
CA PHE A 17 1.16 23.42 12.09
C PHE A 17 1.06 24.94 12.36
N TYR A 18 1.45 25.81 11.42
CA TYR A 18 1.69 27.23 11.73
C TYR A 18 0.43 28.13 11.79
N GLY A 19 -0.73 27.65 11.34
CA GLY A 19 -1.96 28.48 11.24
C GLY A 19 -2.88 28.49 12.47
N VAL A 20 -2.67 27.62 13.46
CA VAL A 20 -3.70 27.29 14.46
C VAL A 20 -3.69 28.19 15.71
N PHE A 21 -2.65 29.01 15.92
CA PHE A 21 -2.45 29.72 17.21
C PHE A 21 -2.44 31.25 17.17
N ILE A 22 -2.69 31.88 16.02
CA ILE A 22 -2.84 33.34 15.99
C ILE A 22 -4.29 33.68 16.34
N ARG A 23 -4.57 33.93 17.63
CA ARG A 23 -5.84 34.56 18.04
C ARG A 23 -5.85 36.00 17.52
N PRO A 24 -6.78 36.40 16.64
CA PRO A 24 -7.01 37.80 16.38
C PRO A 24 -7.48 38.45 17.69
N THR A 25 -6.75 39.46 18.17
CA THR A 25 -7.18 40.29 19.30
C THR A 25 -8.46 41.01 18.88
N SER A 26 -9.58 40.70 19.52
CA SER A 26 -10.85 41.37 19.26
C SER A 26 -10.70 42.87 19.54
N PRO A 27 -10.99 43.76 18.59
CA PRO A 27 -11.00 45.20 18.86
C PRO A 27 -12.06 45.51 19.93
N THR A 28 -11.71 46.39 20.87
CA THR A 28 -12.63 46.90 21.88
C THR A 28 -13.87 47.50 21.21
N PRO A 29 -15.10 47.18 21.66
CA PRO A 29 -16.31 47.74 21.09
C PRO A 29 -16.26 49.27 21.18
N PRO A 30 -16.68 50.01 20.13
CA PRO A 30 -16.75 51.46 20.17
C PRO A 30 -17.70 51.88 21.29
N THR A 31 -17.21 52.74 22.20
CA THR A 31 -18.03 53.36 23.24
C THR A 31 -18.81 54.49 22.59
N PHE A 32 -20.12 54.27 22.37
CA PHE A 32 -21.02 55.31 21.88
C PHE A 32 -21.27 56.36 22.98
N GLN A 33 -21.01 57.62 22.68
CA GLN A 33 -21.51 58.75 23.47
C GLN A 33 -22.82 59.23 22.83
N PRO A 34 -23.95 59.27 23.56
CA PRO A 34 -25.19 59.81 23.02
C PRO A 34 -25.02 61.31 22.75
N LEU A 35 -25.41 61.76 21.55
CA LEU A 35 -25.52 63.18 21.24
C LEU A 35 -26.80 63.73 21.89
N SER A 36 -26.67 64.85 22.60
CA SER A 36 -27.79 65.55 23.24
C SER A 36 -28.77 66.09 22.19
N GLY A 37 -29.80 65.32 21.86
CA GLY A 37 -30.85 65.66 20.91
C GLY A 37 -32.25 65.52 21.49
N SER A 38 -33.28 65.85 20.70
CA SER A 38 -34.69 65.81 21.13
C SER A 38 -35.15 64.36 21.39
N ARG A 39 -36.26 64.20 22.13
CA ARG A 39 -36.84 62.90 22.49
C ARG A 39 -37.12 61.96 21.31
N GLU A 40 -37.22 62.49 20.08
CA GLU A 40 -37.40 61.73 18.85
C GLU A 40 -36.06 61.28 18.22
N SER A 41 -34.99 62.07 18.34
CA SER A 41 -33.64 61.63 17.94
C SER A 41 -33.11 60.53 18.85
N ASP A 42 -33.40 60.61 20.15
CA ASP A 42 -33.01 59.57 21.12
C ASP A 42 -33.64 58.20 20.79
N LEU A 43 -34.84 58.21 20.22
CA LEU A 43 -35.61 57.01 19.87
C LEU A 43 -35.12 56.36 18.57
N GLU A 44 -34.71 57.17 17.59
CA GLU A 44 -34.05 56.68 16.37
C GLU A 44 -32.63 56.16 16.64
N ASP A 45 -31.87 56.81 17.51
CA ASP A 45 -30.54 56.33 17.92
C ASP A 45 -30.64 54.96 18.62
N LEU A 46 -31.64 54.77 19.49
CA LEU A 46 -31.93 53.46 20.11
C LEU A 46 -32.34 52.39 19.08
N ARG A 47 -33.12 52.75 18.05
CA ARG A 47 -33.51 51.83 16.97
C ARG A 47 -32.31 51.41 16.13
N LEU A 48 -31.42 52.34 15.80
CA LEU A 48 -30.19 52.08 15.06
C LEU A 48 -29.25 51.19 15.87
N GLN A 49 -29.08 51.48 17.15
CA GLN A 49 -28.29 50.65 18.07
C GLN A 49 -28.85 49.23 18.16
N TYR A 50 -30.18 49.09 18.25
CA TYR A 50 -30.83 47.78 18.30
C TYR A 50 -30.63 46.98 17.00
N ARG A 51 -30.78 47.62 15.83
CA ARG A 51 -30.49 46.98 14.53
C ARG A 51 -29.02 46.56 14.43
N TYR A 52 -28.09 47.43 14.80
CA TYR A 52 -26.66 47.15 14.76
C TYR A 52 -26.26 45.96 15.65
N GLN A 53 -26.76 45.93 16.89
CA GLN A 53 -26.50 44.80 17.81
C GLN A 53 -27.12 43.50 17.29
N ARG A 54 -28.31 43.58 16.71
CA ARG A 54 -28.97 42.43 16.08
C ARG A 54 -28.17 41.91 14.89
N ASP A 55 -27.75 42.78 13.98
CA ASP A 55 -26.96 42.41 12.80
C ASP A 55 -25.63 41.76 13.21
N ILE A 56 -24.96 42.29 14.23
CA ILE A 56 -23.74 41.68 14.81
C ILE A 56 -24.04 40.29 15.38
N SER A 57 -25.13 40.13 16.12
CA SER A 57 -25.50 38.84 16.72
C SER A 57 -25.86 37.79 15.65
N GLU A 58 -26.49 38.21 14.55
CA GLU A 58 -26.80 37.36 13.40
C GLU A 58 -25.51 36.96 12.67
N GLN A 59 -24.58 37.89 12.45
CA GLN A 59 -23.25 37.62 11.90
C GLN A 59 -22.46 36.63 12.77
N HIS A 60 -22.42 36.80 14.09
CA HIS A 60 -21.77 35.85 14.98
C HIS A 60 -22.38 34.45 14.92
N LEU A 61 -23.72 34.35 14.86
CA LEU A 61 -24.38 33.06 14.72
C LEU A 61 -24.05 32.39 13.37
N LEU A 62 -23.99 33.17 12.29
CA LEU A 62 -23.59 32.67 10.97
C LEU A 62 -22.17 32.11 11.02
N THR A 63 -21.21 32.86 11.57
CA THR A 63 -19.83 32.38 11.72
C THR A 63 -19.75 31.09 12.55
N ILE A 64 -20.51 30.97 13.65
CA ILE A 64 -20.51 29.75 14.47
C ILE A 64 -21.07 28.56 13.69
N LYS A 65 -22.12 28.77 12.88
CA LYS A 65 -22.67 27.72 12.02
C LYS A 65 -21.67 27.30 10.95
N GLU A 66 -20.98 28.26 10.34
CA GLU A 66 -19.90 27.98 9.37
C GLU A 66 -18.81 27.14 10.03
N LEU A 67 -18.33 27.50 11.22
CA LEU A 67 -17.32 26.71 11.95
C LEU A 67 -17.77 25.28 12.27
N VAL A 68 -19.05 25.08 12.61
CA VAL A 68 -19.59 23.73 12.83
C VAL A 68 -19.68 22.95 11.51
N SER A 69 -20.08 23.62 10.43
CA SER A 69 -20.17 23.03 9.07
C SER A 69 -18.79 22.65 8.52
N ASP A 70 -17.78 23.50 8.73
CA ASP A 70 -16.40 23.23 8.34
C ASP A 70 -15.85 22.02 9.09
N GLU A 71 -16.21 21.87 10.36
CA GLU A 71 -15.80 20.73 11.19
C GLU A 71 -16.46 19.40 10.73
N GLU A 72 -17.70 19.45 10.28
CA GLU A 72 -18.39 18.30 9.68
C GLU A 72 -17.81 17.95 8.30
N THR A 73 -17.43 18.96 7.52
CA THR A 73 -16.71 18.79 6.25
C THR A 73 -15.33 18.16 6.48
N ARG A 74 -14.61 18.61 7.52
CA ARG A 74 -13.32 18.06 7.94
C ARG A 74 -13.45 16.58 8.30
N HIS A 75 -14.47 16.22 9.08
CA HIS A 75 -14.80 14.84 9.42
C HIS A 75 -14.98 13.96 8.18
N SER A 76 -15.85 14.37 7.25
CA SER A 76 -16.11 13.64 6.00
C SER A 76 -14.85 13.48 5.15
N SER A 77 -14.02 14.52 5.06
CA SER A 77 -12.75 14.49 4.35
C SER A 77 -11.77 13.48 4.95
N ILE A 78 -11.68 13.42 6.29
CA ILE A 78 -10.84 12.46 7.00
C ILE A 78 -11.29 11.04 6.67
N GLU A 79 -12.57 10.72 6.81
CA GLU A 79 -13.11 9.37 6.54
C GLU A 79 -12.90 8.95 5.08
N THR A 80 -13.09 9.87 4.14
CA THR A 80 -12.82 9.64 2.73
C THR A 80 -11.35 9.30 2.49
N LYS A 81 -10.43 10.09 3.06
CA LYS A 81 -8.98 9.85 2.92
C LYS A 81 -8.54 8.51 3.52
N ILE A 82 -9.13 8.11 4.64
CA ILE A 82 -8.87 6.80 5.26
C ILE A 82 -9.36 5.66 4.37
N GLY A 83 -10.59 5.78 3.83
CA GLY A 83 -11.13 4.84 2.86
C GLY A 83 -10.21 4.69 1.64
N ASN A 84 -9.64 5.79 1.16
CA ASN A 84 -8.65 5.77 0.09
C ASN A 84 -7.37 5.03 0.47
N VAL A 85 -6.81 5.25 1.68
CA VAL A 85 -5.61 4.52 2.14
C VAL A 85 -5.87 3.01 2.16
N ILE A 86 -7.03 2.58 2.66
CA ILE A 86 -7.40 1.15 2.71
C ILE A 86 -7.55 0.58 1.30
N THR A 87 -8.26 1.29 0.42
CA THR A 87 -8.49 0.85 -0.96
C THR A 87 -7.19 0.73 -1.73
N GLN A 88 -6.30 1.72 -1.60
CA GLN A 88 -4.99 1.72 -2.25
C GLN A 88 -4.07 0.63 -1.70
N ALA A 89 -4.08 0.39 -0.38
CA ALA A 89 -3.34 -0.73 0.21
C ALA A 89 -3.86 -2.08 -0.30
N GLY A 90 -5.18 -2.25 -0.40
CA GLY A 90 -5.80 -3.44 -0.99
C GLY A 90 -5.37 -3.69 -2.44
N LEU A 91 -5.30 -2.63 -3.26
CA LEU A 91 -4.80 -2.72 -4.64
C LEU A 91 -3.34 -3.20 -4.68
N VAL A 92 -2.48 -2.66 -3.81
CA VAL A 92 -1.07 -3.08 -3.73
C VAL A 92 -0.95 -4.56 -3.37
N PHE A 93 -1.78 -5.07 -2.43
CA PHE A 93 -1.81 -6.50 -2.11
C PHE A 93 -2.20 -7.35 -3.31
N SER A 94 -3.22 -6.96 -4.06
CA SER A 94 -3.65 -7.67 -5.27
C SER A 94 -2.53 -7.75 -6.30
N ILE A 95 -1.85 -6.64 -6.58
CA ILE A 95 -0.70 -6.63 -7.50
C ILE A 95 0.42 -7.53 -6.97
N THR A 96 0.74 -7.42 -5.68
CA THR A 96 1.80 -8.20 -5.05
C THR A 96 1.52 -9.71 -5.13
N ALA A 97 0.26 -10.13 -4.93
CA ALA A 97 -0.15 -11.52 -5.05
C ALA A 97 0.03 -12.06 -6.47
N VAL A 98 -0.25 -11.24 -7.49
CA VAL A 98 -0.05 -11.60 -8.90
C VAL A 98 1.43 -11.68 -9.26
N ILE A 99 2.29 -10.84 -8.66
CA ILE A 99 3.73 -10.85 -8.93
C ILE A 99 4.44 -11.96 -8.15
N ALA A 100 3.88 -12.46 -7.04
CA ALA A 100 4.50 -13.46 -6.17
C ALA A 100 5.08 -14.71 -6.89
N PRO A 101 4.42 -15.32 -7.89
CA PRO A 101 5.00 -16.44 -8.64
C PRO A 101 6.31 -16.08 -9.36
N PHE A 102 6.39 -14.88 -9.94
CA PHE A 102 7.58 -14.40 -10.65
C PHE A 102 8.78 -14.21 -9.71
N PHE A 103 8.52 -13.89 -8.44
CA PHE A 103 9.58 -13.86 -7.43
C PHE A 103 10.20 -15.24 -7.24
N ASN A 104 9.41 -16.31 -7.19
CA ASN A 104 9.92 -17.65 -6.97
C ASN A 104 10.86 -18.08 -8.10
N ASP A 105 10.43 -17.86 -9.35
CA ASP A 105 11.22 -18.23 -10.54
C ASP A 105 12.50 -17.41 -10.64
N THR A 106 12.42 -16.08 -10.44
CA THR A 106 13.57 -15.17 -10.53
C THR A 106 14.57 -15.38 -9.40
N LEU A 107 14.08 -15.61 -8.18
CA LEU A 107 14.95 -15.80 -7.03
C LEU A 107 15.63 -17.16 -7.10
N SER A 108 15.03 -18.20 -7.69
CA SER A 108 15.57 -19.57 -7.70
C SER A 108 17.05 -19.64 -8.13
N SER A 109 17.45 -18.86 -9.15
CA SER A 109 18.80 -18.80 -9.73
C SER A 109 19.80 -17.94 -8.94
N GLN A 110 19.34 -17.17 -7.94
CA GLN A 110 20.17 -16.25 -7.17
C GLN A 110 20.84 -16.93 -5.97
N LYS A 111 21.95 -16.31 -5.50
CA LYS A 111 22.65 -16.74 -4.28
C LYS A 111 21.73 -16.67 -3.06
N LEU A 112 21.87 -17.62 -2.13
CA LEU A 112 21.05 -17.71 -0.92
C LEU A 112 21.00 -16.40 -0.11
N GLY A 113 22.12 -15.67 0.00
CA GLY A 113 22.15 -14.40 0.72
C GLY A 113 21.24 -13.32 0.12
N ILE A 114 21.18 -13.22 -1.22
CA ILE A 114 20.29 -12.26 -1.90
C ILE A 114 18.83 -12.65 -1.69
N LYS A 115 18.51 -13.95 -1.74
CA LYS A 115 17.16 -14.47 -1.45
C LYS A 115 16.67 -14.04 -0.06
N ILE A 116 17.51 -14.23 0.96
CA ILE A 116 17.18 -13.86 2.35
C ILE A 116 16.99 -12.35 2.46
N PHE A 117 17.87 -11.56 1.85
CA PHE A 117 17.78 -10.09 1.88
C PHE A 117 16.49 -9.56 1.23
N VAL A 118 16.14 -10.06 0.04
CA VAL A 118 14.90 -9.72 -0.66
C VAL A 118 13.67 -10.12 0.16
N LEU A 119 13.70 -11.31 0.80
CA LEU A 119 12.62 -11.77 1.67
C LEU A 119 12.42 -10.86 2.89
N ILE A 120 13.50 -10.37 3.50
CA ILE A 120 13.43 -9.43 4.64
C ILE A 120 12.78 -8.12 4.20
N ILE A 121 13.20 -7.54 3.07
CA ILE A 121 12.61 -6.30 2.55
C ILE A 121 11.12 -6.50 2.24
N PHE A 122 10.77 -7.62 1.61
CA PHE A 122 9.38 -7.98 1.35
C PHE A 122 8.56 -8.07 2.64
N ALA A 123 9.06 -8.78 3.66
CA ALA A 123 8.39 -8.92 4.94
C ALA A 123 8.19 -7.56 5.64
N LEU A 124 9.18 -6.66 5.56
CA LEU A 124 9.07 -5.29 6.09
C LEU A 124 8.03 -4.47 5.32
N ALA A 125 8.02 -4.52 3.98
CA ALA A 125 7.04 -3.83 3.14
C ALA A 125 5.62 -4.32 3.45
N PHE A 126 5.44 -5.65 3.52
CA PHE A 126 4.18 -6.28 3.86
C PHE A 126 3.69 -5.86 5.25
N SER A 127 4.58 -5.91 6.25
CA SER A 127 4.26 -5.52 7.63
C SER A 127 3.86 -4.04 7.72
N ALA A 128 4.51 -3.16 6.95
CA ALA A 128 4.16 -1.74 6.89
C ALA A 128 2.74 -1.52 6.33
N TYR A 129 2.36 -2.23 5.26
CA TYR A 129 0.99 -2.15 4.72
C TYR A 129 -0.05 -2.71 5.67
N VAL A 130 0.20 -3.86 6.30
CA VAL A 130 -0.70 -4.42 7.31
C VAL A 130 -0.88 -3.43 8.46
N THR A 131 0.21 -2.84 8.96
CA THR A 131 0.16 -1.85 10.04
C THR A 131 -0.64 -0.61 9.63
N SER A 132 -0.46 -0.12 8.41
CA SER A 132 -1.26 0.98 7.86
C SER A 132 -2.76 0.68 7.89
N ILE A 133 -3.16 -0.52 7.46
CA ILE A 133 -4.57 -0.95 7.46
C ILE A 133 -5.09 -1.10 8.90
N LEU A 134 -4.29 -1.67 9.80
CA LEU A 134 -4.67 -1.81 11.21
C LEU A 134 -4.93 -0.46 11.87
N PHE A 135 -4.11 0.56 11.58
CA PHE A 135 -4.40 1.92 12.05
C PHE A 135 -5.64 2.50 11.39
N ALA A 136 -5.77 2.41 10.06
CA ALA A 136 -6.91 2.94 9.32
C ALA A 136 -8.25 2.35 9.80
N THR A 137 -8.29 1.04 10.08
CA THR A 137 -9.50 0.35 10.54
C THR A 137 -9.93 0.72 11.95
N GLN A 138 -9.03 1.26 12.80
CA GLN A 138 -9.41 1.74 14.14
C GLN A 138 -10.48 2.84 14.08
N ILE A 139 -10.57 3.58 12.98
CA ILE A 139 -11.50 4.71 12.81
C ILE A 139 -12.94 4.23 12.61
N PHE A 140 -13.17 3.01 12.10
CA PHE A 140 -14.51 2.45 11.95
C PHE A 140 -15.13 1.95 13.27
N GLY A 141 -14.41 2.04 14.38
CA GLY A 141 -14.97 1.76 15.70
C GLY A 141 -15.99 2.81 16.11
N ILE A 142 -17.27 2.60 15.79
CA ILE A 142 -18.40 3.52 16.06
C ILE A 142 -18.42 3.96 17.54
N ASN A 143 -18.10 3.05 18.46
CA ASN A 143 -18.13 3.34 19.90
C ASN A 143 -16.96 4.22 20.38
N LYS A 144 -15.88 4.38 19.60
CA LYS A 144 -14.68 5.13 20.00
C LYS A 144 -14.77 6.62 19.67
N PHE A 145 -15.55 6.99 18.66
CA PHE A 145 -15.64 8.36 18.15
C PHE A 145 -17.07 8.85 18.21
N VAL A 146 -17.48 9.32 19.40
CA VAL A 146 -18.83 9.83 19.64
C VAL A 146 -18.87 11.32 19.33
N TYR A 147 -19.55 11.68 18.24
CA TYR A 147 -19.81 13.07 17.89
C TYR A 147 -20.94 13.64 18.74
N LYS A 148 -20.75 14.86 19.23
CA LYS A 148 -21.80 15.61 19.89
C LYS A 148 -22.67 16.27 18.82
N LYS A 149 -23.97 16.17 19.01
CA LYS A 149 -24.98 16.88 18.24
C LYS A 149 -25.86 17.65 19.21
N THR A 150 -26.41 18.77 18.74
CA THR A 150 -27.42 19.51 19.50
C THR A 150 -28.61 18.58 19.78
N SER A 151 -29.02 18.47 21.04
CA SER A 151 -30.11 17.57 21.43
C SER A 151 -31.47 18.26 21.32
N VAL A 152 -32.49 17.50 20.93
CA VAL A 152 -33.88 18.00 20.90
C VAL A 152 -34.36 18.40 22.29
N ALA A 153 -33.92 17.65 23.32
CA ALA A 153 -34.18 17.98 24.72
C ALA A 153 -33.60 19.35 25.12
N SER A 154 -32.40 19.70 24.64
CA SER A 154 -31.83 21.03 24.90
C SER A 154 -32.72 22.14 24.35
N VAL A 155 -33.26 21.95 23.14
CA VAL A 155 -34.17 22.92 22.50
C VAL A 155 -35.48 23.06 23.29
N ILE A 156 -36.05 21.95 23.76
CA ILE A 156 -37.29 21.96 24.56
C ILE A 156 -37.06 22.62 25.93
N ASP A 157 -35.91 22.38 26.56
CA ASP A 157 -35.54 22.91 27.88
C ASP A 157 -34.99 24.36 27.83
N SER A 158 -35.07 25.08 26.70
CA SER A 158 -34.45 26.41 26.56
C SER A 158 -35.21 27.55 27.24
N GLY A 159 -36.38 27.27 27.82
CA GLY A 159 -37.33 28.27 28.26
C GLY A 159 -38.28 28.71 27.14
N SER A 160 -39.26 29.54 27.49
CA SER A 160 -40.37 29.94 26.61
C SER A 160 -40.11 31.19 25.76
N THR A 161 -38.96 31.85 25.92
CA THR A 161 -38.63 33.09 25.18
C THR A 161 -37.63 32.82 24.05
N SER A 162 -37.80 33.55 22.94
CA SER A 162 -36.93 33.47 21.76
C SER A 162 -35.45 33.71 22.10
N ASP A 163 -35.17 34.67 22.98
CA ASP A 163 -33.80 35.04 23.35
C ASP A 163 -33.11 33.93 24.16
N ALA A 164 -33.84 33.24 25.04
CA ALA A 164 -33.29 32.14 25.83
C ALA A 164 -32.97 30.92 24.93
N ILE A 165 -33.82 30.63 23.95
CA ILE A 165 -33.57 29.63 22.90
C ILE A 165 -32.33 30.00 22.08
N PHE A 166 -32.19 31.27 21.69
CA PHE A 166 -31.04 31.74 20.92
C PHE A 166 -29.72 31.59 21.70
N VAL A 167 -29.68 32.06 22.94
CA VAL A 167 -28.49 31.96 23.81
C VAL A 167 -28.10 30.50 24.04
N LYS A 168 -29.07 29.62 24.28
CA LYS A 168 -28.80 28.20 24.49
C LYS A 168 -28.29 27.52 23.22
N ARG A 169 -28.87 27.83 22.06
CA ARG A 169 -28.42 27.34 20.76
C ARG A 169 -26.98 27.74 20.47
N VAL A 170 -26.60 29.00 20.73
CA VAL A 170 -25.22 29.45 20.56
C VAL A 170 -24.26 28.66 21.46
N LYS A 171 -24.61 28.45 22.73
CA LYS A 171 -23.80 27.65 23.67
C LYS A 171 -23.66 26.20 23.22
N ASP A 172 -24.74 25.58 22.75
CA ASP A 172 -24.72 24.21 22.27
C ASP A 172 -23.85 24.05 21.02
N LEU A 173 -23.91 25.00 20.08
CA LEU A 173 -23.08 24.98 18.87
C LEU A 173 -21.59 25.13 19.21
N ILE A 174 -21.24 26.02 20.14
CA ILE A 174 -19.85 26.20 20.60
C ILE A 174 -19.36 24.92 21.29
N TYR A 175 -20.18 24.31 22.15
CA TYR A 175 -19.86 23.04 22.80
C TYR A 175 -19.68 21.91 21.79
N GLN A 176 -20.60 21.80 20.82
CA GLN A 176 -20.53 20.83 19.74
C GLN A 176 -19.25 20.98 18.93
N HIS A 177 -18.90 22.21 18.51
CA HIS A 177 -17.67 22.48 17.76
C HIS A 177 -16.43 22.03 18.55
N ARG A 178 -16.32 22.45 19.82
CA ARG A 178 -15.16 22.12 20.66
C ARG A 178 -14.99 20.61 20.87
N GLU A 179 -16.06 19.90 21.20
CA GLU A 179 -15.99 18.46 21.45
C GLU A 179 -15.71 17.67 20.17
N ASN A 180 -16.34 18.05 19.05
CA ASN A 180 -16.11 17.40 17.76
C ASN A 180 -14.70 17.67 17.23
N GLN A 181 -14.13 18.84 17.50
CA GLN A 181 -12.75 19.16 17.15
C GLN A 181 -11.77 18.17 17.79
N VAL A 182 -11.91 17.89 19.09
CA VAL A 182 -11.07 16.91 19.81
C VAL A 182 -11.20 15.51 19.21
N VAL A 183 -12.41 15.11 18.80
CA VAL A 183 -12.66 13.82 18.16
C VAL A 183 -12.00 13.74 16.78
N ASN A 184 -12.14 14.77 15.97
CA ASN A 184 -11.57 14.83 14.63
C ASN A 184 -10.04 14.96 14.66
N ASP A 185 -9.45 15.65 15.64
CA ASP A 185 -7.99 15.71 15.81
C ASP A 185 -7.42 14.31 16.09
N LYS A 186 -8.08 13.51 16.95
CA LYS A 186 -7.70 12.11 17.18
C LYS A 186 -7.82 11.25 15.91
N LYS A 187 -8.87 11.43 15.11
CA LYS A 187 -9.01 10.73 13.83
C LYS A 187 -7.93 11.17 12.83
N ALA A 188 -7.58 12.47 12.81
CA ALA A 188 -6.53 13.01 11.97
C ALA A 188 -5.17 12.41 12.33
N ASP A 189 -4.85 12.27 13.63
CA ASP A 189 -3.63 11.60 14.08
C ASP A 189 -3.54 10.17 13.55
N ILE A 190 -4.62 9.40 13.69
CA ILE A 190 -4.66 8.02 13.18
C ILE A 190 -4.49 8.00 11.65
N LEU A 191 -5.12 8.91 10.92
CA LEU A 191 -4.91 9.06 9.46
C LEU A 191 -3.45 9.37 9.14
N ILE A 192 -2.79 10.26 9.88
CA ILE A 192 -1.37 10.58 9.69
C ILE A 192 -0.51 9.34 9.93
N TYR A 193 -0.75 8.58 11.01
CA TYR A 193 0.00 7.36 11.29
C TYR A 193 -0.21 6.29 10.21
N ALA A 194 -1.47 6.05 9.81
CA ALA A 194 -1.78 5.12 8.74
C ALA A 194 -1.05 5.51 7.44
N ASN A 195 -1.16 6.78 7.04
CA ASN A 195 -0.51 7.27 5.83
C ASN A 195 1.03 7.17 5.89
N ARG A 196 1.65 7.44 7.05
CA ARG A 196 3.10 7.27 7.22
C ARG A 196 3.54 5.83 6.97
N TRP A 197 2.84 4.86 7.57
CA TRP A 197 3.12 3.44 7.35
C TRP A 197 2.87 3.01 5.90
N PHE A 198 1.81 3.51 5.27
CA PHE A 198 1.54 3.29 3.86
C PHE A 198 2.69 3.78 2.97
N VAL A 199 3.17 5.01 3.19
CA VAL A 199 4.29 5.59 2.45
C VAL A 199 5.57 4.80 2.67
N SER A 200 5.86 4.36 3.90
CA SER A 200 7.01 3.48 4.18
C SER A 200 6.92 2.16 3.41
N GLY A 201 5.73 1.53 3.39
CA GLY A 201 5.48 0.33 2.58
C GLY A 201 5.69 0.59 1.09
N PHE A 202 5.21 1.72 0.57
CA PHE A 202 5.38 2.12 -0.82
C PHE A 202 6.85 2.31 -1.21
N ILE A 203 7.64 2.97 -0.37
CA ILE A 203 9.09 3.15 -0.60
C ILE A 203 9.81 1.79 -0.60
N LEU A 204 9.50 0.92 0.36
CA LEU A 204 10.10 -0.42 0.42
C LEU A 204 9.72 -1.29 -0.78
N SER A 205 8.46 -1.22 -1.24
CA SER A 205 8.01 -1.90 -2.46
C SER A 205 8.71 -1.38 -3.72
N GLY A 206 8.91 -0.06 -3.81
CA GLY A 206 9.67 0.55 -4.91
C GLY A 206 11.13 0.06 -4.93
N LEU A 207 11.77 0.02 -3.76
CA LEU A 207 13.12 -0.51 -3.60
C LEU A 207 13.19 -1.99 -3.96
N LEU A 208 12.23 -2.80 -3.50
CA LEU A 208 12.11 -4.22 -3.84
C LEU A 208 11.97 -4.42 -5.35
N THR A 209 11.09 -3.65 -6.00
CA THR A 209 10.87 -3.70 -7.45
C THR A 209 12.15 -3.35 -8.22
N GLY A 210 12.87 -2.33 -7.76
CA GLY A 210 14.17 -1.94 -8.32
C GLY A 210 15.20 -3.07 -8.21
N LEU A 211 15.31 -3.72 -7.05
CA LEU A 211 16.22 -4.85 -6.84
C LEU A 211 15.89 -6.03 -7.78
N ILE A 212 14.61 -6.37 -7.94
CA ILE A 212 14.19 -7.44 -8.86
C ILE A 212 14.54 -7.06 -10.30
N THR A 213 14.25 -5.83 -10.70
CA THR A 213 14.52 -5.37 -12.08
C THR A 213 16.00 -5.44 -12.41
N VAL A 214 16.84 -4.97 -11.49
CA VAL A 214 18.30 -5.09 -11.61
C VAL A 214 18.70 -6.57 -11.65
N SER A 215 18.15 -7.39 -10.75
CA SER A 215 18.42 -8.84 -10.75
C SER A 215 18.07 -9.47 -12.08
N LEU A 216 16.94 -9.12 -12.71
CA LEU A 216 16.52 -9.65 -14.00
C LEU A 216 17.46 -9.26 -15.14
N LEU A 217 18.02 -8.05 -15.11
CA LEU A 217 19.01 -7.60 -16.10
C LEU A 217 20.34 -8.36 -16.00
N PHE A 218 20.70 -8.81 -14.79
CA PHE A 218 21.95 -9.54 -14.51
C PHE A 218 21.75 -11.05 -14.34
N VAL A 219 20.52 -11.57 -14.47
CA VAL A 219 20.29 -13.01 -14.54
C VAL A 219 20.90 -13.48 -15.86
N ASN A 220 22.04 -14.16 -15.74
CA ASN A 220 22.60 -14.94 -16.82
C ASN A 220 21.48 -15.86 -17.32
N LYS A 221 21.07 -15.67 -18.58
CA LYS A 221 20.17 -16.61 -19.24
C LYS A 221 20.79 -18.00 -19.05
N PRO A 222 20.00 -19.04 -18.69
CA PRO A 222 20.53 -20.39 -18.63
C PRO A 222 21.22 -20.65 -19.96
N ASP A 223 22.52 -20.96 -19.89
CA ASP A 223 23.42 -21.01 -21.04
C ASP A 223 22.73 -21.84 -22.12
N GLU A 224 22.45 -21.28 -23.30
CA GLU A 224 21.78 -22.03 -24.37
C GLU A 224 22.53 -23.33 -24.68
N LYS A 225 23.85 -23.33 -24.40
CA LYS A 225 24.75 -24.47 -24.44
C LYS A 225 24.39 -25.60 -23.47
N GLU A 226 23.90 -25.29 -22.27
CA GLU A 226 23.49 -26.30 -21.29
C GLU A 226 22.18 -26.98 -21.72
N LYS A 227 21.21 -26.19 -22.21
CA LYS A 227 19.98 -26.74 -22.81
C LYS A 227 20.25 -27.53 -24.08
N GLU A 228 21.21 -27.12 -24.91
CA GLU A 228 21.63 -27.86 -26.10
C GLU A 228 22.32 -29.17 -25.71
N ASN A 229 23.21 -29.15 -24.72
CA ASN A 229 23.86 -30.36 -24.19
C ASN A 229 22.83 -31.34 -23.61
N ASP A 230 21.84 -30.88 -22.85
CA ASP A 230 20.77 -31.75 -22.33
C ASP A 230 19.93 -32.38 -23.45
N ARG A 231 19.64 -31.63 -24.52
CA ARG A 231 18.97 -32.17 -25.71
C ARG A 231 19.83 -33.24 -26.40
N ILE A 232 21.13 -32.98 -26.56
CA ILE A 232 22.07 -33.93 -27.17
C ILE A 232 22.17 -35.20 -26.32
N ILE A 233 22.30 -35.08 -25.00
CA ILE A 233 22.34 -36.22 -24.06
C ILE A 233 21.05 -37.05 -24.16
N ASN A 234 19.88 -36.40 -24.15
CA ASN A 234 18.61 -37.09 -24.26
C ASN A 234 18.43 -37.78 -25.62
N SER A 235 18.92 -37.18 -26.70
CA SER A 235 18.93 -37.79 -28.03
C SER A 235 19.89 -39.00 -28.12
N LEU A 236 21.03 -38.94 -27.45
CA LEU A 236 22.00 -40.05 -27.39
C LEU A 236 21.47 -41.21 -26.55
N ASN A 237 20.83 -40.91 -25.41
CA ASN A 237 20.21 -41.92 -24.55
C ASN A 237 19.08 -42.67 -25.28
N SER A 238 18.24 -41.97 -26.04
CA SER A 238 17.17 -42.62 -26.81
C SER A 238 17.74 -43.49 -27.95
N ARG A 239 18.78 -43.02 -28.64
CA ARG A 239 19.50 -43.83 -29.65
C ARG A 239 20.15 -45.08 -29.05
N LEU A 240 20.78 -44.95 -27.88
CA LEU A 240 21.38 -46.07 -27.16
C LEU A 240 20.32 -47.12 -26.80
N LEU A 241 19.19 -46.68 -26.24
CA LEU A 241 18.09 -47.57 -25.88
C LEU A 241 17.51 -48.31 -27.09
N ILE A 242 17.36 -47.62 -28.23
CA ILE A 242 16.93 -48.25 -29.48
C ILE A 242 17.96 -49.29 -29.96
N ALA A 243 19.26 -48.96 -29.90
CA ALA A 243 20.32 -49.88 -30.30
C ALA A 243 20.38 -51.13 -29.41
N GLU A 244 20.24 -50.97 -28.09
CA GLU A 244 20.19 -52.08 -27.13
C GLU A 244 18.96 -52.98 -27.36
N SER A 245 17.81 -52.40 -27.70
CA SER A 245 16.62 -53.18 -28.04
C SER A 245 16.81 -54.00 -29.33
N ARG A 246 17.46 -53.43 -30.36
CA ARG A 246 17.80 -54.14 -31.61
C ARG A 246 18.78 -55.28 -31.38
N LEU A 247 19.79 -55.06 -30.53
CA LEU A 247 20.75 -56.09 -30.15
C LEU A 247 20.05 -57.27 -29.48
N THR A 248 19.13 -57.00 -28.57
CA THR A 248 18.32 -58.01 -27.87
C THR A 248 17.45 -58.82 -28.84
N GLN A 249 16.82 -58.14 -29.81
CA GLN A 249 16.07 -58.82 -30.87
C GLN A 249 16.97 -59.72 -31.74
N HIS A 250 18.17 -59.26 -32.07
CA HIS A 250 19.14 -60.06 -32.82
C HIS A 250 19.60 -61.30 -32.05
N GLN A 251 19.89 -61.18 -30.76
CA GLN A 251 20.22 -62.33 -29.91
C GLN A 251 19.10 -63.38 -29.89
N PHE A 252 17.85 -62.93 -29.73
CA PHE A 252 16.70 -63.83 -29.76
C PHE A 252 16.56 -64.54 -31.12
N THR A 253 16.81 -63.82 -32.22
CA THR A 253 16.76 -64.38 -33.58
C THR A 253 17.85 -65.42 -33.81
N ILE A 254 19.06 -65.19 -33.31
CA ILE A 254 20.18 -66.17 -33.37
C ILE A 254 19.80 -67.44 -32.60
N LEU A 255 19.24 -67.30 -31.39
CA LEU A 255 18.83 -68.44 -30.56
C LEU A 255 17.65 -69.23 -31.18
N SER A 256 16.80 -68.56 -31.96
CA SER A 256 15.62 -69.15 -32.61
C SER A 256 15.93 -69.91 -33.91
N ASN A 257 17.03 -69.60 -34.61
CA ASN A 257 17.34 -70.17 -35.93
C ASN A 257 18.50 -71.17 -35.83
N ASN A 258 18.21 -72.46 -36.05
CA ASN A 258 19.21 -73.54 -36.08
C ASN A 258 19.94 -73.69 -37.42
N ASP A 259 19.83 -72.72 -38.33
CA ASP A 259 20.31 -72.85 -39.71
C ASP A 259 21.71 -72.21 -39.89
N PHE A 260 22.71 -73.02 -40.26
CA PHE A 260 24.13 -72.64 -40.23
C PHE A 260 24.48 -71.46 -41.15
N LEU A 261 23.84 -71.36 -42.32
CA LEU A 261 24.05 -70.27 -43.28
C LEU A 261 23.36 -68.96 -42.83
N SER A 262 22.26 -69.07 -42.08
CA SER A 262 21.60 -67.92 -41.44
C SER A 262 22.50 -67.33 -40.35
N ASN A 263 23.14 -68.19 -39.56
CA ASN A 263 23.98 -67.78 -38.43
C ASN A 263 25.19 -66.91 -38.82
N GLN A 264 25.80 -67.13 -39.99
CA GLN A 264 26.93 -66.30 -40.42
C GLN A 264 26.50 -64.87 -40.81
N GLN A 265 25.33 -64.72 -41.44
CA GLN A 265 24.81 -63.39 -41.79
C GLN A 265 24.29 -62.64 -40.55
N VAL A 266 23.69 -63.35 -39.61
CA VAL A 266 23.19 -62.76 -38.37
C VAL A 266 24.34 -62.35 -37.45
N GLY A 267 25.44 -63.13 -37.39
CA GLY A 267 26.66 -62.74 -36.68
C GLY A 267 27.25 -61.42 -37.17
N LYS A 268 27.35 -61.22 -38.50
CA LYS A 268 27.82 -59.95 -39.08
C LYS A 268 26.92 -58.76 -38.73
N ARG A 269 25.60 -58.96 -38.58
CA ARG A 269 24.65 -57.91 -38.16
C ARG A 269 24.78 -57.60 -36.67
N PHE A 270 25.03 -58.63 -35.85
CA PHE A 270 25.28 -58.49 -34.43
C PHE A 270 26.56 -57.68 -34.16
N ASP A 271 27.67 -58.01 -34.80
CA ASP A 271 28.93 -57.28 -34.66
C ASP A 271 28.79 -55.81 -35.09
N ARG A 272 28.06 -55.54 -36.16
CA ARG A 272 27.77 -54.17 -36.60
C ARG A 272 26.95 -53.40 -35.56
N SER A 273 25.96 -54.03 -34.94
CA SER A 273 25.12 -53.41 -33.90
C SER A 273 25.92 -53.16 -32.61
N MET A 274 26.82 -54.07 -32.26
CA MET A 274 27.71 -53.92 -31.10
C MET A 274 28.68 -52.74 -31.29
N ASN A 275 29.28 -52.62 -32.47
CA ASN A 275 30.14 -51.48 -32.82
C ASN A 275 29.38 -50.14 -32.79
N GLU A 276 28.10 -50.13 -33.19
CA GLU A 276 27.26 -48.93 -33.09
C GLU A 276 27.00 -48.54 -31.61
N ILE A 277 26.69 -49.51 -30.75
CA ILE A 277 26.52 -49.27 -29.30
C ILE A 277 27.80 -48.72 -28.67
N ASP A 278 28.95 -49.32 -28.97
CA ASP A 278 30.23 -48.90 -28.40
C ASP A 278 30.63 -47.49 -28.86
N SER A 279 30.34 -47.15 -30.11
CA SER A 279 30.51 -45.80 -30.64
C SER A 279 29.63 -44.78 -29.89
N ILE A 280 28.34 -45.08 -29.71
CA ILE A 280 27.41 -44.20 -28.97
C ILE A 280 27.86 -44.03 -27.52
N ARG A 281 28.27 -45.12 -26.84
CA ARG A 281 28.79 -45.07 -25.46
C ARG A 281 30.06 -44.23 -25.36
N PHE A 282 30.96 -44.34 -26.34
CA PHE A 282 32.17 -43.54 -26.39
C PHE A 282 31.87 -42.04 -26.55
N GLU A 283 30.96 -41.67 -27.47
CA GLU A 283 30.54 -40.28 -27.62
C GLU A 283 29.89 -39.72 -26.35
N LEU A 284 29.03 -40.51 -25.70
CA LEU A 284 28.35 -40.13 -24.47
C LEU A 284 29.34 -39.93 -23.31
N LYS A 285 30.35 -40.79 -23.20
CA LYS A 285 31.44 -40.65 -22.23
C LYS A 285 32.29 -39.42 -22.50
N LYS A 286 32.63 -39.15 -23.77
CA LYS A 286 33.37 -37.96 -24.19
C LYS A 286 32.60 -36.67 -23.87
N LEU A 287 31.30 -36.64 -24.16
CA LEU A 287 30.44 -35.50 -23.90
C LEU A 287 30.32 -35.22 -22.38
N LYS A 288 30.08 -36.26 -21.58
CA LYS A 288 30.06 -36.14 -20.11
C LYS A 288 31.38 -35.62 -19.54
N ALA A 289 32.51 -36.08 -20.07
CA ALA A 289 33.83 -35.61 -19.67
C ALA A 289 34.10 -34.15 -20.05
N LEU A 290 33.52 -33.66 -21.14
CA LEU A 290 33.60 -32.25 -21.54
C LEU A 290 32.71 -31.34 -20.69
N ILE A 291 31.57 -31.83 -20.20
CA ILE A 291 30.64 -31.06 -19.35
C ILE A 291 31.16 -30.95 -17.91
N HIS A 292 31.92 -31.94 -17.41
CA HIS A 292 32.52 -31.92 -16.07
C HIS A 292 33.85 -31.17 -15.97
N LYS A 293 34.31 -30.53 -17.06
CA LYS A 293 35.59 -29.80 -17.13
C LYS A 293 35.35 -28.31 -17.18
#